data_AF-Q4U4Z3-F1
#
_entry.id   AF-Q4U4Z3-F1
#
_cell.length_a   1.000
_cell.length_b   1.000
_cell.length_c   1.000
_cell.angle_alpha   90.00
_cell.angle_beta   90.00
_cell.angle_gamma   90.00
#
_symmetry.space_group_name_H-M   'P 1'
#
loop_
_entity.id
_entity.type
_entity.pdbx_description
1 polymer ?
#
loop_
_entity_poly.entity_id
_entity_poly.type
_entity_poly.pdbx_seq_one_letter_code
_entity_poly.pdbx_strand_id
1 'polypeptide(L)' 'FHGHSYTGNQLGCAAAIENLRLFESERIVDQVAEKSKTAAEFLHDLKQLPHVGDVRQLGFMCGIELV' A
#
# COMPACT_ATOMS: atom_id res chain seq x y z
N PHE A 1 8.15 26.25 -19.74
CA PHE A 1 8.66 24.95 -20.17
C PHE A 1 8.91 24.09 -18.95
N HIS A 2 8.26 22.93 -18.83
CA HIS A 2 8.50 21.94 -17.77
C HIS A 2 8.68 20.58 -18.43
N GLY A 3 9.79 19.90 -18.14
CA GLY A 3 10.10 18.58 -18.67
C GLY A 3 11.49 18.14 -18.23
N HIS A 4 11.63 16.87 -17.84
CA HIS A 4 12.91 16.26 -17.51
C HIS A 4 13.29 15.25 -18.60
N SER A 5 14.59 14.94 -18.72
CA SER A 5 15.13 14.08 -19.78
C SER A 5 14.47 12.69 -19.88
N TYR A 6 13.85 12.22 -18.80
CA TYR A 6 13.19 10.91 -18.74
C TYR A 6 11.68 10.96 -18.52
N THR A 7 11.08 12.16 -18.48
CA THR A 7 9.62 12.28 -18.36
C THR A 7 8.96 11.64 -19.59
N GLY A 8 8.06 10.67 -19.38
CA GLY A 8 7.38 9.98 -20.47
C GLY A 8 8.23 8.96 -21.22
N ASN A 9 9.28 8.41 -20.58
CA ASN A 9 10.07 7.33 -21.15
C ASN A 9 9.17 6.13 -21.56
N GLN A 10 9.32 5.66 -22.80
CA GLN A 10 8.43 4.66 -23.39
C GLN A 10 8.47 3.31 -22.66
N LEU A 11 9.64 2.91 -22.14
CA LEU A 11 9.77 1.67 -21.36
C LEU A 11 9.04 1.78 -20.01
N GLY A 12 9.21 2.90 -19.32
CA GLY A 12 8.48 3.19 -18.08
C GLY A 12 6.97 3.22 -18.28
N CYS A 13 6.51 3.87 -19.36
CA CYS A 13 5.09 3.91 -19.73
C CYS A 13 4.54 2.51 -20.05
N ALA A 14 5.27 1.69 -20.82
CA ALA A 14 4.86 0.32 -21.13
C ALA A 14 4.71 -0.54 -19.87
N ALA A 15 5.66 -0.45 -18.94
CA ALA A 15 5.58 -1.14 -17.65
C ALA A 15 4.40 -0.66 -16.79
N ALA A 16 4.15 0.66 -16.74
CA ALA A 16 3.04 1.21 -15.98
C ALA A 16 1.67 0.78 -16.53
N ILE A 17 1.50 0.73 -17.86
CA ILE A 17 0.25 0.28 -18.49
C ILE A 17 -0.06 -1.17 -18.12
N GLU A 18 0.91 -2.07 -18.24
CA GLU A 18 0.69 -3.48 -17.87
C GLU A 18 0.47 -3.64 -16.36
N ASN A 19 1.15 -2.85 -15.53
CA ASN A 19 0.91 -2.83 -14.09
C ASN A 19 -0.55 -2.45 -13.76
N LEU A 20 -1.08 -1.40 -14.37
CA LEU A 20 -2.48 -1.00 -14.20
C LEU A 20 -3.44 -2.11 -14.67
N ARG A 21 -3.15 -2.75 -15.81
CA ARG A 21 -3.94 -3.88 -16.32
C ARG A 21 -3.98 -5.05 -15.34
N LEU A 22 -2.86 -5.37 -14.68
CA LEU A 22 -2.81 -6.41 -13.64
C LEU A 22 -3.60 -6.02 -12.40
N PHE A 23 -3.51 -4.75 -11.95
CA PHE A 23 -4.30 -4.24 -10.83
C PHE A 23 -5.81 -4.43 -11.06
N GLU A 24 -6.29 -4.17 -12.27
CA GLU A 24 -7.69 -4.35 -12.66
C GLU A 24 -8.07 -5.83 -12.83
N SER A 25 -7.33 -6.56 -13.67
CA SER A 25 -7.67 -7.94 -14.03
C SER A 25 -7.56 -8.93 -12.87
N GLU A 26 -6.61 -8.71 -11.95
CA GLU A 26 -6.46 -9.51 -10.73
C GLU A 26 -7.26 -8.94 -9.55
N ARG A 27 -7.97 -7.82 -9.73
CA ARG A 27 -8.74 -7.14 -8.67
C ARG A 27 -7.91 -6.88 -7.42
N ILE A 28 -6.68 -6.41 -7.59
CA ILE A 28 -5.69 -6.28 -6.51
C ILE A 28 -6.22 -5.38 -5.38
N VAL A 29 -6.90 -4.29 -5.70
CA VAL A 29 -7.45 -3.36 -4.70
C VAL A 29 -8.50 -4.05 -3.81
N ASP A 30 -9.41 -4.84 -4.40
CA ASP A 30 -10.41 -5.60 -3.64
C ASP A 30 -9.73 -6.65 -2.74
N GLN A 31 -8.71 -7.33 -3.27
CA GLN A 31 -7.94 -8.29 -2.47
C GLN A 31 -7.25 -7.61 -1.29
N VAL A 32 -6.68 -6.42 -1.46
CA VAL A 32 -6.09 -5.65 -0.36
C VAL A 32 -7.17 -5.27 0.65
N ALA A 33 -8.33 -4.81 0.20
CA ALA A 33 -9.43 -4.47 1.10
C ALA A 33 -9.85 -5.66 1.98
N GLU A 34 -9.97 -6.85 1.40
CA GLU A 34 -10.32 -8.06 2.16
C GLU A 34 -9.17 -8.55 3.06
N LYS A 35 -7.96 -8.71 2.51
CA LYS A 35 -6.81 -9.24 3.27
C LYS A 35 -6.33 -8.29 4.37
N SER A 36 -6.54 -6.99 4.21
CA SER A 36 -6.18 -6.00 5.23
C SER A 36 -6.98 -6.15 6.53
N LYS A 37 -8.15 -6.80 6.51
CA LYS A 37 -8.93 -7.09 7.72
C LYS A 37 -8.16 -8.01 8.67
N THR A 38 -7.55 -9.07 8.14
CA THR A 38 -6.67 -9.95 8.92
C THR A 38 -5.42 -9.22 9.41
N ALA A 39 -4.84 -8.34 8.59
CA ALA A 39 -3.73 -7.50 9.04
C ALA A 39 -4.15 -6.60 10.22
N ALA A 40 -5.38 -6.09 10.23
CA ALA A 40 -5.91 -5.27 11.31
C ALA A 40 -6.05 -6.05 12.63
N GLU A 41 -6.42 -7.32 12.56
CA GLU A 41 -6.47 -8.21 13.73
C GLU A 41 -5.09 -8.35 14.38
N PHE A 42 -4.05 -8.64 13.58
CA PHE A 42 -2.68 -8.74 14.10
C PHE A 42 -2.15 -7.41 14.66
N LEU A 43 -2.50 -6.29 14.03
CA LEU A 43 -2.07 -4.96 14.47
C LEU A 43 -2.79 -4.52 15.74
N HIS A 44 -4.00 -5.02 16.01
CA HIS A 44 -4.74 -4.74 17.23
C HIS A 44 -3.99 -5.26 18.47
N ASP A 45 -3.42 -6.45 18.38
CA ASP A 45 -2.68 -7.07 19.49
C ASP A 45 -1.45 -6.24 19.89
N LEU A 46 -0.83 -5.54 18.94
CA LEU A 46 0.34 -4.70 19.22
C LEU A 46 0.00 -3.50 20.10
N LYS A 47 -1.25 -3.03 20.12
CA LYS A 47 -1.70 -1.94 21.02
C LYS A 47 -1.59 -2.31 22.49
N GLN A 48 -1.48 -3.59 22.82
CA GLN A 48 -1.34 -4.07 24.20
C GLN A 48 0.10 -3.99 24.71
N LEU A 49 1.08 -3.71 23.84
CA LEU A 49 2.48 -3.64 24.23
C LEU A 49 2.79 -2.31 24.93
N PRO A 50 3.60 -2.32 26.01
CA PRO A 50 3.80 -1.14 26.87
C PRO A 50 4.49 0.04 26.18
N HIS A 51 5.20 -0.19 25.08
CA HIS A 51 5.91 0.84 24.32
C HIS A 51 5.14 1.29 23.07
N VAL A 52 3.94 0.77 22.82
CA VAL A 52 3.15 1.12 21.63
C VAL A 52 2.15 2.21 22.03
N GLY A 53 2.35 3.41 21.49
CA GLY A 53 1.47 4.56 21.73
C GLY A 53 0.21 4.52 20.85
N ASP A 54 0.38 4.26 19.55
CA ASP A 54 -0.73 4.20 18.59
C ASP A 54 -0.44 3.24 17.44
N VAL A 55 -1.49 2.71 16.83
CA VAL A 55 -1.42 1.88 15.61
C VAL A 55 -2.49 2.35 14.62
N ARG A 56 -2.04 2.75 13.43
CA ARG A 56 -2.84 3.31 12.33
C ARG A 56 -2.70 2.44 11.09
N GLN A 57 -3.78 2.28 10.32
CA GLN A 57 -3.79 1.43 9.13
C GLN A 57 -4.75 1.96 8.06
N LEU A 58 -4.36 1.81 6.78
CA LEU A 58 -5.23 1.89 5.61
C LEU A 58 -4.79 0.85 4.57
N GLY A 59 -5.60 -0.18 4.33
CA GLY A 59 -5.19 -1.32 3.52
C GLY A 59 -3.96 -2.00 4.13
N PHE A 60 -2.88 -2.12 3.36
CA PHE A 60 -1.59 -2.61 3.86
C PHE A 60 -0.60 -1.50 4.24
N MET A 61 -1.01 -0.23 4.20
CA MET A 61 -0.21 0.85 4.75
C MET A 61 -0.47 0.93 6.25
N CYS A 62 0.55 0.63 7.06
CA CYS A 62 0.44 0.56 8.51
C CYS A 62 1.50 1.45 9.17
N GLY A 63 1.16 2.09 10.28
CA GLY A 63 2.07 2.87 11.11
C GLY A 63 1.91 2.50 12.58
N ILE A 64 3.04 2.29 13.26
CA ILE A 64 3.11 2.00 14.70
C ILE A 64 3.92 3.11 15.34
N GLU A 65 3.33 3.77 16.32
CA GLU A 65 3.94 4.82 17.11
C GLU A 65 4.47 4.23 18.41
N LEU A 66 5.70 4.58 18.79
CA LEU A 66 6.37 4.09 19.98
C LEU A 66 6.61 5.21 20.98
N VAL A 67 6.43 4.93 22.26
CA VAL A 67 6.60 5.86 23.39
C VAL A 67 7.27 5.23 24.61
#